data_AF-A0AAP1EY23-F1
#
_entry.id   AF-A0AAP1EY23-F1
#
_cell.length_a   1.000
_cell.length_b   1.000
_cell.length_c   1.000
_cell.angle_alpha   90.00
_cell.angle_beta   90.00
_cell.angle_gamma   90.00
#
_symmetry.space_group_name_H-M   'P 1'
#
loop_
_entity.id
_entity.type
_entity.pdbx_description
1 polymer ?
#
loop_
_entity_poly.entity_id
_entity_poly.type
_entity_poly.pdbx_seq_one_letter_code
_entity_poly.pdbx_strand_id
1 'polypeptide(L)' 'MVFQTCLPCDPSSLTRWRQRLGEAGMEELLAHTINTA' A
#
# COMPACT_ATOMS: atom_id res chain seq x y z
N MET A 1 -29.75 -9.57 -4.75
CA MET A 1 -28.43 -8.96 -4.49
C MET A 1 -27.95 -9.53 -3.16
N VAL A 2 -26.85 -10.29 -3.17
CA VAL A 2 -26.30 -10.88 -1.93
C VAL A 2 -25.33 -9.89 -1.30
N PHE A 3 -25.38 -9.75 0.01
CA PHE A 3 -24.41 -8.95 0.76
C PHE A 3 -23.06 -9.71 0.81
N GLN A 4 -21.99 -9.10 0.32
CA GLN A 4 -20.63 -9.66 0.37
C GLN A 4 -19.84 -9.05 1.53
N THR A 5 -19.32 -9.90 2.40
CA THR A 5 -18.47 -9.54 3.55
C THR A 5 -17.00 -9.40 3.21
N CYS A 6 -16.60 -9.84 2.02
CA CYS A 6 -15.24 -9.68 1.53
C CYS A 6 -15.08 -8.30 0.89
N LEU A 7 -14.06 -7.57 1.35
CA LEU A 7 -13.62 -6.35 0.70
C LEU A 7 -13.18 -6.67 -0.74
N PRO A 8 -13.41 -5.76 -1.71
CA PRO A 8 -13.01 -5.97 -3.10
C PRO A 8 -11.48 -6.02 -3.31
N CYS A 9 -10.70 -5.84 -2.25
CA CYS A 9 -9.25 -5.90 -2.25
C CYS A 9 -8.78 -6.78 -1.08
N ASP A 10 -7.82 -7.65 -1.36
CA ASP A 10 -7.18 -8.48 -0.33
C ASP A 10 -6.41 -7.59 0.66
N PRO A 11 -6.64 -7.72 1.99
CA PRO A 11 -6.03 -6.85 2.99
C PRO A 11 -4.50 -6.93 3.02
N SER A 12 -3.89 -8.02 2.53
CA SER A 12 -2.44 -8.17 2.43
C SER A 12 -1.83 -7.50 1.19
N SER A 13 -2.63 -6.90 0.31
CA SER A 13 -2.14 -6.23 -0.91
C SER A 13 -1.16 -5.11 -0.60
N LEU A 14 -1.44 -4.29 0.41
CA LEU A 14 -0.52 -3.23 0.85
C LEU A 14 0.75 -3.78 1.47
N THR A 15 0.66 -4.86 2.25
CA THR A 15 1.82 -5.53 2.84
C THR A 15 2.74 -6.11 1.75
N ARG A 16 2.16 -6.77 0.74
CA ARG A 16 2.91 -7.30 -0.41
C ARG A 16 3.54 -6.19 -1.25
N TRP A 17 2.80 -5.12 -1.50
CA TRP A 17 3.32 -3.96 -2.24
C TRP A 17 4.50 -3.32 -1.50
N ARG A 18 4.39 -3.12 -0.18
CA ARG A 18 5.48 -2.61 0.66
C ARG A 18 6.71 -3.52 0.61
N GLN A 19 6.52 -4.84 0.71
CA GLN A 19 7.62 -5.81 0.60
C GLN A 19 8.30 -5.76 -0.77
N ARG A 20 7.52 -5.58 -1.85
CA ARG A 20 8.06 -5.48 -3.21
C ARG A 20 8.85 -4.20 -3.45
N LEU A 21 8.48 -3.11 -2.77
CA LEU A 21 9.18 -1.84 -2.83
C LEU A 21 10.49 -1.84 -1.99
N GLY A 22 10.52 -2.63 -0.92
CA GLY A 22 11.67 -2.68 0.00
C GLY A 22 11.82 -1.41 0.83
N GLU A 23 12.86 -1.36 1.67
CA GLU A 23 13.09 -0.22 2.56
C GLU A 23 13.49 1.05 1.79
N ALA A 24 14.45 0.96 0.88
CA ALA A 24 14.94 2.12 0.11
C ALA A 24 13.81 2.81 -0.69
N GLY A 25 12.93 2.04 -1.33
CA GLY A 25 11.81 2.62 -2.08
C GLY A 25 10.72 3.20 -1.17
N MET A 26 10.54 2.67 0.04
CA MET A 26 9.64 3.27 1.03
C MET A 26 10.18 4.60 1.58
N GLU A 27 11.49 4.70 1.79
CA GLU A 27 12.15 5.96 2.19
C GLU A 27 12.04 7.02 1.09
N GLU A 28 12.23 6.64 -0.18
CA GLU A 28 12.04 7.54 -1.33
C GLU A 28 10.60 8.05 -1.42
N LEU A 29 9.61 7.16 -1.27
CA LEU A 29 8.19 7.55 -1.26
C LEU A 29 7.84 8.48 -0.10
N LEU A 30 8.42 8.25 1.08
CA LEU A 30 8.24 9.13 2.23
C LEU A 30 8.81 10.52 1.93
N ALA A 31 10.02 10.60 1.39
CA ALA A 31 10.65 11.85 1.01
C ALA A 31 9.81 12.62 -0.02
N HIS A 32 9.31 11.95 -1.06
CA HIS A 32 8.41 12.56 -2.04
C HIS A 32 7.12 13.10 -1.40
N THR A 33 6.52 12.33 -0.50
CA THR A 33 5.27 12.74 0.17
C THR A 33 5.47 13.96 1.05
N ILE A 34 6.57 14.00 1.81
CA ILE A 34 6.92 15.16 2.66
C ILE A 34 7.21 16.40 1.80
N ASN A 35 7.95 16.24 0.70
CA ASN A 35 8.33 17.37 -0.16
C ASN A 35 7.17 17.90 -1.03
N THR A 36 6.07 17.15 -1.14
CA THR A 36 4.88 17.56 -1.91
C THR A 36 3.86 18.32 -1.05
N ALA A 37 3.94 18.20 0.28
CA ALA A 37 3.06 18.85 1.25
C ALA A 37 3.46 20.31 1.49
#